data_AF-A0A2J1E043-F1
#
_entry.id   AF-A0A2J1E043-F1
#
_cell.length_a   1.000
_cell.length_b   1.000
_cell.length_c   1.000
_cell.angle_alpha   90.00
_cell.angle_beta   90.00
_cell.angle_gamma   90.00
#
_symmetry.space_group_name_H-M   'P 1'
#
loop_
_entity.id
_entity.type
_entity.pdbx_description
1 polymer ?
#
loop_
_entity_poly.entity_id
_entity_poly.type
_entity_poly.pdbx_seq_one_letter_code
_entity_poly.pdbx_strand_id
1 'polypeptide(L)' 'MIALVDYGGGNLKSVANAIHALGYEFTLTSDPKEILSAQ' A
#
# COMPACT_ATOMS: atom_id res chain seq x y z
N MET A 1 -7.02 -6.32 4.60
CA MET A 1 -6.41 -5.98 3.29
C MET A 1 -5.42 -4.84 3.54
N ILE A 2 -4.17 -4.93 3.10
CA ILE A 2 -3.17 -3.89 3.40
C ILE A 2 -3.27 -2.78 2.35
N ALA A 3 -3.49 -1.53 2.76
CA ALA A 3 -3.41 -0.37 1.86
C ALA A 3 -2.00 0.23 1.94
N LEU A 4 -1.27 0.20 0.81
CA LEU A 4 -0.01 0.91 0.65
C LEU A 4 -0.31 2.29 0.06
N VAL A 5 -0.12 3.34 0.86
CA VAL A 5 -0.51 4.70 0.46
C VAL A 5 0.60 5.37 -0.34
N ASP A 6 0.31 5.70 -1.61
CA ASP A 6 1.19 6.52 -2.43
C ASP A 6 0.86 8.01 -2.21
N TYR A 7 1.74 8.71 -1.50
CA TYR A 7 1.63 10.14 -1.24
C TYR A 7 2.59 10.97 -2.12
N GLY A 8 3.14 10.40 -3.19
CA GLY A 8 4.06 11.05 -4.12
C GLY A 8 5.50 11.18 -3.62
N GLY A 9 5.84 10.56 -2.47
CA GLY A 9 7.15 10.64 -1.85
C GLY A 9 7.90 9.30 -1.84
N GLY A 10 8.83 9.11 -2.79
CA GLY A 10 9.90 8.11 -2.69
C GLY A 10 9.52 6.64 -2.93
N ASN A 11 10.53 5.75 -2.86
CA ASN A 11 10.53 4.38 -3.39
C ASN A 11 9.60 3.38 -2.63
N LEU A 12 8.31 3.39 -2.97
CA LEU A 12 7.32 2.41 -2.48
C LEU A 12 7.60 0.96 -2.89
N LYS A 13 8.50 0.77 -3.87
CA LYS A 13 8.87 -0.55 -4.39
C LYS A 13 9.52 -1.44 -3.32
N SER A 14 10.35 -0.87 -2.43
CA SER A 14 10.97 -1.64 -1.35
C SER A 14 9.93 -2.15 -0.33
N VAL A 15 8.93 -1.33 -0.03
CA VAL A 15 7.84 -1.71 0.89
C VAL A 15 6.93 -2.75 0.24
N ALA A 16 6.54 -2.54 -1.02
CA ALA A 16 5.78 -3.52 -1.81
C ALA A 16 6.46 -4.90 -1.85
N ASN A 17 7.79 -4.92 -2.09
CA ASN A 17 8.57 -6.15 -2.08
C ASN A 17 8.58 -6.84 -0.71
N ALA A 18 8.69 -6.07 0.38
CA ALA A 18 8.67 -6.63 1.73
C ALA A 18 7.30 -7.26 2.06
N ILE A 19 6.20 -6.58 1.72
CA ILE A 19 4.85 -7.09 1.93
C ILE A 19 4.62 -8.38 1.13
N HIS A 20 5.07 -8.41 -0.12
CA HIS A 20 5.01 -9.60 -0.97
C HIS A 20 5.85 -10.76 -0.42
N ALA A 21 7.08 -10.49 0.05
CA ALA A 21 7.95 -11.51 0.65
C ALA A 21 7.36 -12.12 1.93
N LEU A 22 6.53 -11.37 2.65
CA LEU A 22 5.79 -11.84 3.82
C LEU A 22 4.51 -12.62 3.45
N GLY A 23 4.16 -12.72 2.16
CA GLY A 23 3.01 -13.46 1.67
C GLY A 23 1.66 -12.74 1.83
N TYR A 24 1.68 -11.42 2.02
CA TYR A 24 0.46 -10.63 2.14
C TYR A 24 0.07 -9.98 0.82
N GLU A 25 -1.24 -9.85 0.60
CA GLU A 25 -1.79 -9.03 -0.46
C GLU A 25 -1.95 -7.57 -0.01
N PHE A 26 -1.67 -6.65 -0.93
CA PHE A 26 -1.85 -5.22 -0.70
C PHE A 26 -2.42 -4.52 -1.92
N THR A 27 -3.03 -3.35 -1.68
CA THR A 27 -3.52 -2.43 -2.69
C THR A 27 -2.71 -1.14 -2.60
N LEU A 28 -2.12 -0.72 -3.71
CA LEU A 28 -1.48 0.59 -3.82
C LEU A 28 -2.58 1.62 -4.13
N THR A 29 -2.72 2.64 -3.28
CA THR A 29 -3.74 3.68 -3.49
C THR A 29 -3.26 5.04 -3.03
N SER A 30 -3.72 6.08 -3.71
CA SER A 30 -3.57 7.48 -3.29
C SER A 30 -4.93 8.15 -3.07
N ASP A 31 -6.04 7.40 -3.20
CA ASP A 31 -7.39 7.93 -3.04
C ASP A 31 -7.76 7.97 -1.55
N PRO A 32 -8.00 9.16 -0.96
CA PRO A 32 -8.45 9.28 0.42
C PRO A 32 -9.69 8.46 0.74
N LYS A 33 -10.60 8.25 -0.23
CA LYS A 33 -11.80 7.44 -0.02
C LYS A 33 -11.49 5.97 0.17
N GLU A 34 -10.56 5.43 -0.63
CA GLU A 34 -10.12 4.04 -0.51
C GLU A 34 -9.36 3.83 0.82
N ILE A 35 -8.52 4.78 1.20
CA ILE A 35 -7.79 4.74 2.48
C ILE A 35 -8.75 4.74 3.66
N LEU A 36 -9.77 5.62 3.64
CA LEU A 36 -10.78 5.70 4.71
C LEU A 36 -11.74 4.50 4.71
N SER A 37 -11.82 3.74 3.61
CA SER A 37 -12.62 2.51 3.53
C SER A 37 -11.92 1.27 4.08
N ALA A 38 -10.60 1.33 4.33
CA ALA A 38 -9.87 0.23 4.94
C ALA A 38 -10.20 0.15 6.44
N GLN A 39 -11.00 -0.87 6.83
CA GLN A 39 -11.26 -1.24 8.24
C GLN A 39 -10.22 -2.23 8.78
#